data_AF-A0A971RXZ3-F1
#
_entry.id   AF-A0A971RXZ3-F1
#
_cell.length_a   1.000
_cell.length_b   1.000
_cell.length_c   1.000
_cell.angle_alpha   90.00
_cell.angle_beta   90.00
_cell.angle_gamma   90.00
#
_symmetry.space_group_name_H-M   'P 1'
#
loop_
_entity.id
_entity.type
_entity.pdbx_description
1 polymer ?
#
loop_
_entity_poly.entity_id
_entity_poly.type
_entity_poly.pdbx_seq_one_letter_code
_entity_poly.pdbx_strand_id
1 'polypeptide(L)'
;MHEYSYRRQHIHYFEGETTVDRDHDHEFKGYTSRAIPGPHGHVHYYEVYTSVDFDHKHMICGYTGPAMEVPGGHIHSLAGLTTFVVEHDHRYGNRTGLQEY
;
A
#
# COMPACT_ATOMS: atom_id res chain seq x y z
N MET A 1 -7.25 -31.74 3.86
CA MET A 1 -6.95 -30.95 5.09
C MET A 1 -6.68 -29.53 4.62
N HIS A 2 -7.58 -28.60 4.92
CA HIS A 2 -7.55 -27.23 4.39
C HIS A 2 -6.66 -26.35 5.26
N GLU A 3 -5.39 -26.22 4.88
CA GLU A 3 -4.34 -25.42 5.53
C GLU A 3 -4.55 -23.89 5.33
N TYR A 4 -5.79 -23.43 5.46
CA TYR A 4 -6.24 -22.13 4.94
C TYR A 4 -6.18 -20.97 5.94
N SER A 5 -5.73 -21.19 7.18
CA SER A 5 -5.97 -20.23 8.28
C SER A 5 -4.76 -19.37 8.68
N TYR A 6 -3.53 -19.91 8.68
CA TYR A 6 -2.37 -19.16 9.20
C TYR A 6 -1.69 -18.26 8.16
N ARG A 7 -1.63 -18.70 6.89
CA ARG A 7 -1.11 -17.90 5.76
C ARG A 7 -2.00 -16.73 5.34
N ARG A 8 -3.15 -16.53 5.99
CA ARG A 8 -4.06 -15.40 5.76
C ARG A 8 -3.99 -14.35 6.87
N GLN A 9 -3.17 -14.54 7.90
CA GLN A 9 -2.98 -13.53 8.94
C GLN A 9 -1.55 -13.03 8.88
N HIS A 10 -1.24 -12.31 7.81
CA HIS A 10 0.02 -11.64 7.58
C HIS A 10 -0.25 -10.18 7.19
N ILE A 11 0.80 -9.39 7.19
CA ILE A 11 0.85 -8.00 6.70
C ILE A 11 1.94 -7.91 5.63
N HIS A 12 2.03 -6.77 4.96
CA HIS A 12 3.15 -6.48 4.08
C HIS A 12 3.68 -5.09 4.36
N TYR A 13 5.01 -4.95 4.44
CA TYR A 13 5.65 -3.65 4.33
C TYR A 13 5.49 -3.08 2.92
N PHE A 14 5.44 -1.76 2.81
CA PHE A 14 5.52 -1.05 1.55
C PHE A 14 6.19 0.31 1.74
N GLU A 15 6.86 0.80 0.70
CA GLU A 15 7.43 2.14 0.62
C GLU A 15 7.44 2.61 -0.82
N GLY A 16 7.49 3.91 -1.08
CA GLY A 16 7.56 4.50 -2.41
C GLY A 16 7.53 6.02 -2.40
N GLU A 17 7.46 6.58 -3.60
CA GLU A 17 7.36 8.02 -3.85
C GLU A 17 6.10 8.32 -4.66
N THR A 18 5.51 9.49 -4.44
CA THR A 18 4.41 9.98 -5.27
C THR A 18 4.95 10.57 -6.60
N THR A 19 4.06 10.83 -7.55
CA THR A 19 4.44 11.60 -8.75
C THR A 19 4.78 13.04 -8.37
N VAL A 20 5.67 13.66 -9.14
CA VAL A 20 5.93 15.10 -9.02
C VAL A 20 4.68 15.89 -9.46
N ASP A 21 4.19 16.75 -8.57
CA ASP A 21 3.20 17.79 -8.86
C ASP A 21 3.68 19.09 -8.22
N ARG A 22 3.46 20.23 -8.88
CA ARG A 22 3.94 21.56 -8.44
C ARG A 22 5.39 21.54 -7.93
N ASP A 23 6.28 20.96 -8.74
CA ASP A 23 7.72 20.88 -8.51
C ASP A 23 8.16 20.11 -7.25
N HIS A 24 7.31 19.27 -6.66
CA HIS A 24 7.70 18.37 -5.57
C HIS A 24 6.91 17.05 -5.56
N ASP A 25 7.40 16.12 -4.76
CA ASP A 25 6.83 14.81 -4.50
C ASP A 25 6.96 14.49 -3.00
N HIS A 26 6.40 13.37 -2.58
CA HIS A 26 6.52 12.88 -1.22
C HIS A 26 6.86 11.39 -1.18
N GLU A 27 7.68 11.02 -0.20
CA GLU A 27 7.90 9.63 0.18
C GLU A 27 6.73 9.10 1.02
N PHE A 28 6.48 7.79 0.99
CA PHE A 28 5.57 7.12 1.89
C PHE A 28 6.10 5.74 2.25
N LYS A 29 5.78 5.28 3.47
CA LYS A 29 6.06 3.92 3.90
C LYS A 29 5.15 3.47 5.03
N GLY A 30 4.96 2.17 5.16
CA GLY A 30 4.25 1.58 6.28
C GLY A 30 3.87 0.14 6.04
N TYR A 31 2.83 -0.30 6.74
CA TYR A 31 2.36 -1.67 6.70
C TYR A 31 0.90 -1.73 6.31
N THR A 32 0.54 -2.78 5.57
CA THR A 32 -0.85 -3.07 5.30
C THR A 32 -1.56 -3.61 6.55
N SER A 33 -2.90 -3.59 6.53
CA SER A 33 -3.72 -4.28 7.52
C SER A 33 -3.51 -5.79 7.43
N ARG A 34 -4.09 -6.53 8.39
CA ARG A 34 -4.23 -7.99 8.24
C ARG A 34 -5.03 -8.33 6.98
N ALA A 35 -4.78 -9.51 6.43
CA ALA A 35 -5.44 -9.93 5.21
C ALA A 35 -6.96 -10.03 5.36
N ILE A 36 -7.66 -9.57 4.33
CA ILE A 36 -9.13 -9.54 4.23
C ILE A 36 -9.52 -10.56 3.14
N PRO A 37 -10.12 -11.71 3.51
CA PRO A 37 -10.54 -12.72 2.55
C PRO A 37 -11.55 -12.19 1.53
N GLY A 38 -11.41 -12.62 0.26
CA GLY A 38 -12.34 -12.32 -0.82
C GLY A 38 -12.43 -13.45 -1.86
N PRO A 39 -13.29 -13.32 -2.89
CA PRO A 39 -13.55 -14.39 -3.86
C PRO A 39 -12.32 -14.86 -4.66
N HIS A 40 -11.31 -14.00 -4.80
CA HIS A 40 -10.09 -14.28 -5.57
C HIS A 40 -8.83 -14.30 -4.68
N GLY A 41 -8.96 -14.72 -3.42
CA GLY A 41 -7.85 -14.78 -2.45
C GLY A 41 -8.07 -13.85 -1.27
N HIS A 42 -7.18 -12.88 -1.08
CA HIS A 42 -7.31 -11.81 -0.09
C HIS A 42 -6.74 -10.50 -0.63
N VAL A 43 -7.14 -9.41 0.00
CA VAL A 43 -6.56 -8.07 -0.16
C VAL A 43 -6.16 -7.54 1.20
N HIS A 44 -5.43 -6.44 1.24
CA HIS A 44 -5.18 -5.71 2.48
C HIS A 44 -5.66 -4.27 2.34
N TYR A 45 -6.09 -3.68 3.43
CA TYR A 45 -6.26 -2.24 3.52
C TYR A 45 -4.91 -1.58 3.85
N TYR A 46 -4.72 -0.34 3.47
CA TYR A 46 -3.59 0.48 3.91
C TYR A 46 -4.05 1.92 4.11
N GLU A 47 -3.44 2.60 5.09
CA GLU A 47 -3.63 4.01 5.37
C GLU A 47 -2.35 4.53 6.04
N VAL A 48 -1.65 5.45 5.38
CA VAL A 48 -0.45 6.11 5.93
C VAL A 48 -0.39 7.57 5.48
N TYR A 49 0.39 8.36 6.20
CA TYR A 49 0.78 9.69 5.76
C TYR A 49 2.09 9.63 4.97
N THR A 50 2.21 10.51 3.98
CA THR A 50 3.47 10.78 3.29
C THR A 50 4.46 11.54 4.19
N SER A 51 5.70 11.70 3.73
CA SER A 51 6.67 12.65 4.28
C SER A 51 6.12 14.06 4.28
N VAL A 52 6.71 14.91 5.13
CA VAL A 52 6.42 16.34 5.13
C VAL A 52 7.39 17.01 4.17
N ASP A 53 6.87 17.54 3.08
CA ASP A 53 7.61 18.31 2.09
C ASP A 53 6.85 19.61 1.82
N PHE A 54 7.56 20.72 1.63
CA PHE A 54 6.93 22.04 1.44
C PHE A 54 5.85 22.36 2.50
N ASP A 55 6.17 22.06 3.77
CA ASP A 55 5.33 22.31 4.96
C ASP A 55 3.95 21.59 4.96
N HIS A 56 3.77 20.55 4.15
CA HIS A 56 2.57 19.72 4.19
C HIS A 56 2.86 18.26 3.88
N LYS A 57 1.84 17.42 4.09
CA LYS A 57 1.85 16.00 3.81
C LYS A 57 0.46 15.59 3.35
N HIS A 58 0.39 14.48 2.64
CA HIS A 58 -0.88 13.89 2.26
C HIS A 58 -1.10 12.55 2.97
N MET A 59 -2.33 12.07 2.93
CA MET A 59 -2.66 10.69 3.28
C MET A 59 -2.82 9.86 2.01
N ILE A 60 -2.33 8.62 2.03
CA ILE A 60 -2.66 7.59 1.06
C ILE A 60 -3.45 6.50 1.76
N CYS A 61 -4.53 6.06 1.13
CA CYS A 61 -5.31 4.93 1.63
C CYS A 61 -5.97 4.15 0.49
N GLY A 62 -6.23 2.87 0.73
CA GLY A 62 -6.93 2.04 -0.24
C GLY A 62 -6.89 0.56 0.10
N TYR A 63 -7.40 -0.25 -0.81
CA TYR A 63 -7.20 -1.70 -0.80
C TYR A 63 -6.14 -2.08 -1.81
N THR A 64 -5.30 -3.06 -1.48
CA THR A 64 -4.34 -3.62 -2.41
C THR A 64 -5.04 -4.37 -3.54
N GLY A 65 -4.33 -4.59 -4.65
CA GLY A 65 -4.74 -5.55 -5.67
C GLY A 65 -4.72 -7.01 -5.15
N PRO A 66 -5.16 -7.97 -5.98
CA PRO A 66 -5.06 -9.40 -5.68
C PRO A 66 -3.61 -9.82 -5.40
N ALA A 67 -3.44 -10.93 -4.66
CA ALA A 67 -2.12 -11.51 -4.42
C ALA A 67 -1.46 -11.94 -5.74
N MET A 68 -0.18 -11.60 -5.89
CA MET A 68 0.68 -12.02 -6.99
C MET A 68 1.79 -12.90 -6.44
N GLU A 69 1.77 -14.19 -6.82
CA GLU A 69 2.78 -15.17 -6.40
C GLU A 69 4.16 -14.82 -6.98
N VAL A 70 5.18 -14.88 -6.13
CA VAL A 70 6.59 -14.66 -6.48
C VAL A 70 7.49 -15.67 -5.73
N PRO A 71 8.76 -15.86 -6.11
CA PRO A 71 9.66 -16.69 -5.31
C PRO A 71 9.75 -16.17 -3.87
N GLY A 72 9.40 -17.00 -2.90
CA GLY A 72 9.44 -16.67 -1.46
C GLY A 72 8.10 -16.30 -0.82
N GLY A 73 7.01 -16.15 -1.60
CA GLY A 73 5.69 -15.83 -1.07
C GLY A 73 4.81 -15.12 -2.10
N HIS A 74 4.03 -14.14 -1.67
CA HIS A 74 3.28 -13.26 -2.57
C HIS A 74 3.48 -11.79 -2.21
N ILE A 75 3.17 -10.92 -3.17
CA ILE A 75 3.14 -9.47 -3.03
C ILE A 75 1.80 -8.93 -3.55
N HIS A 76 1.51 -7.66 -3.29
CA HIS A 76 0.34 -6.98 -3.84
C HIS A 76 0.72 -5.65 -4.50
N SER A 77 -0.13 -5.18 -5.42
CA SER A 77 -0.03 -3.81 -5.97
C SER A 77 -0.80 -2.82 -5.09
N LEU A 78 -0.31 -1.59 -5.00
CA LEU A 78 -1.01 -0.45 -4.41
C LEU A 78 -0.91 0.75 -5.35
N ALA A 79 -2.01 1.47 -5.54
CA ALA A 79 -2.09 2.62 -6.42
C ALA A 79 -3.29 3.49 -6.05
N GLY A 80 -3.18 4.79 -6.28
CA GLY A 80 -4.26 5.73 -6.00
C GLY A 80 -3.85 7.19 -6.15
N LEU A 81 -4.68 8.04 -5.56
CA LEU A 81 -4.41 9.46 -5.36
C LEU A 81 -4.25 9.74 -3.87
N THR A 82 -3.39 10.69 -3.54
CA THR A 82 -3.32 11.21 -2.18
C THR A 82 -4.56 12.07 -1.86
N THR A 83 -4.78 12.39 -0.59
CA THR A 83 -5.80 13.38 -0.19
C THR A 83 -5.49 14.76 -0.76
N PHE A 84 -6.51 15.52 -1.17
CA PHE A 84 -6.33 16.90 -1.63
C PHE A 84 -5.98 17.85 -0.46
N VAL A 85 -4.75 18.37 -0.46
CA VAL A 85 -4.18 19.23 0.58
C VAL A 85 -3.40 20.37 -0.10
N VAL A 86 -3.46 21.59 0.45
CA VAL A 86 -2.81 22.79 -0.14
C VAL A 86 -3.05 22.88 -1.66
N GLU A 87 -4.33 22.76 -2.05
CA GLU A 87 -4.81 22.88 -3.43
C GLU A 87 -4.27 21.85 -4.45
N HIS A 88 -3.70 20.72 -4.03
CA HIS A 88 -3.31 19.64 -4.96
C HIS A 88 -3.32 18.25 -4.29
N ASP A 89 -3.08 17.23 -5.12
CA ASP A 89 -2.93 15.82 -4.77
C ASP A 89 -1.84 15.20 -5.66
N HIS A 90 -1.35 14.02 -5.28
CA HIS A 90 -0.37 13.29 -6.08
C HIS A 90 -0.88 11.90 -6.44
N ARG A 91 -0.43 11.36 -7.57
CA ARG A 91 -0.60 9.94 -7.91
C ARG A 91 0.48 9.13 -7.21
N TYR A 92 0.16 7.88 -6.91
CA TYR A 92 1.17 6.89 -6.51
C TYR A 92 0.84 5.52 -7.11
N GLY A 93 1.89 4.72 -7.31
CA GLY A 93 1.78 3.34 -7.77
C GLY A 93 3.02 2.55 -7.36
N ASN A 94 2.84 1.49 -6.58
CA ASN A 94 3.93 0.64 -6.12
C ASN A 94 3.47 -0.80 -5.85
N ARG A 95 4.34 -1.62 -5.28
CA ARG A 95 4.08 -2.97 -4.80
C ARG A 95 4.53 -3.11 -3.36
N THR A 96 3.91 -4.04 -2.65
CA THR A 96 4.34 -4.41 -1.31
C THR A 96 5.59 -5.29 -1.35
N GLY A 97 6.26 -5.42 -0.22
CA GLY A 97 7.22 -6.50 0.05
C GLY A 97 6.54 -7.85 0.25
N LEU A 98 7.35 -8.88 0.53
CA LEU A 98 6.88 -10.22 0.87
C LEU A 98 6.05 -10.19 2.17
N GLN A 99 5.22 -11.22 2.35
CA GLN A 99 4.40 -11.38 3.56
C GLN A 99 5.23 -11.48 4.84
N GLU A 100 4.79 -10.77 5.88
CA GLU A 100 5.34 -10.77 7.24
C GLU A 100 4.26 -11.20 8.24
N TYR A 101 4.63 -11.93 9.30
CA TYR A 101 3.70 -12.59 10.23
C TYR A 101 3.79 -12.05 11.66
#